data_AF-A0A7W6T9Z4-F1
#
_entry.id   AF-A0A7W6T9Z4-F1
#
_cell.length_a   1.000
_cell.length_b   1.000
_cell.length_c   1.000
_cell.angle_alpha   90.00
_cell.angle_beta   90.00
_cell.angle_gamma   90.00
#
_symmetry.space_group_name_H-M   'P 1'
#
loop_
_entity.id
_entity.type
_entity.pdbx_description
1 polymer ?
#
loop_
_entity_poly.entity_id
_entity_poly.type
_entity_poly.pdbx_seq_one_letter_code
_entity_poly.pdbx_strand_id
1 'polypeptide(L)' 'MNSKRVLRLMQQDNLLCLPQKPFVPVTTDSRHAWRVVPNLARGMVPNSLDQLWVADITYSAPRPSVGEAYDWNAKEK' A
#
# COMPACT_ATOMS: atom_id res chain seq x y z
N MET A 1 16.33 -3.74 -36.56
CA MET A 1 15.11 -3.02 -36.13
C MET A 1 15.54 -1.80 -35.32
N ASN A 2 15.09 -0.58 -35.65
CA ASN A 2 15.61 0.66 -35.05
C ASN A 2 14.76 1.08 -33.84
N SER A 3 15.22 0.72 -32.64
CA SER A 3 14.55 0.97 -31.36
C SER A 3 14.31 2.46 -31.06
N LYS A 4 15.15 3.37 -31.57
CA LYS A 4 14.98 4.82 -31.39
C LYS A 4 13.76 5.36 -32.13
N ARG A 5 13.49 4.85 -33.33
CA ARG A 5 12.33 5.25 -34.14
C ARG A 5 11.03 4.78 -33.49
N VAL A 6 11.03 3.56 -32.96
CA VAL A 6 9.87 2.97 -32.28
C VAL A 6 9.51 3.78 -31.03
N LEU A 7 10.50 4.12 -30.19
CA LEU A 7 10.27 4.91 -28.97
C LEU A 7 9.69 6.30 -29.27
N ARG A 8 10.16 6.96 -30.33
CA ARG A 8 9.66 8.28 -30.75
C ARG A 8 8.20 8.23 -31.19
N LEU A 9 7.81 7.18 -31.93
CA LEU A 9 6.41 6.97 -32.34
C LEU A 9 5.52 6.68 -31.13
N MET A 10 5.97 5.83 -30.19
CA MET A 10 5.24 5.58 -28.94
C MET A 10 5.02 6.84 -28.10
N GLN A 11 6.00 7.74 -28.07
CA GLN A 11 5.87 9.07 -27.42
C GLN A 11 4.85 9.96 -28.12
N GLN A 12 4.84 10.01 -29.45
CA GLN A 12 3.90 10.82 -30.23
C GLN A 12 2.46 10.34 -30.10
N ASP A 13 2.26 9.02 -30.08
CA ASP A 13 0.95 8.39 -29.98
C ASP A 13 0.47 8.18 -28.53
N ASN A 14 1.21 8.73 -27.56
CA ASN A 14 0.92 8.62 -26.12
C ASN A 14 0.81 7.15 -25.62
N LEU A 15 1.55 6.24 -26.27
CA LEU A 15 1.63 4.82 -25.97
C LEU A 15 2.71 4.51 -24.92
N LEU A 16 3.35 5.53 -24.35
CA LEU A 16 4.22 5.33 -23.20
C LEU A 16 3.37 4.99 -21.98
N CYS A 17 3.76 3.93 -21.27
CA CYS A 17 3.16 3.61 -19.98
C CYS A 17 3.26 4.82 -19.06
N LEU A 18 2.11 5.34 -18.64
CA LEU A 18 2.08 6.32 -17.57
C LEU A 18 2.53 5.62 -16.29
N PRO A 19 3.41 6.23 -15.48
CA PRO A 19 3.70 5.71 -14.16
C PRO A 19 2.39 5.67 -13.38
N GLN A 20 1.99 4.47 -12.95
CA GLN A 20 0.82 4.34 -12.11
C GLN A 20 1.10 5.07 -10.79
N LYS A 21 0.16 5.92 -10.38
CA LYS A 21 0.24 6.57 -9.08
C LYS A 21 0.24 5.47 -8.01
N PRO A 22 1.23 5.44 -7.10
CA PRO A 22 1.22 4.44 -6.03
C PRO A 22 -0.03 4.63 -5.18
N PHE A 23 -0.61 3.52 -4.74
CA PHE A 23 -1.68 3.54 -3.75
C PHE A 23 -1.13 4.13 -2.44
N VAL A 24 -1.79 5.17 -1.92
CA VAL A 24 -1.46 5.83 -0.65
C VAL A 24 -2.70 5.77 0.23
N PRO A 25 -2.64 5.21 1.44
CA PRO A 25 -1.43 4.80 2.18
C PRO A 25 -0.76 3.56 1.57
N VAL A 26 0.57 3.50 1.66
CA VAL A 26 1.30 2.28 1.31
C VAL A 26 0.80 1.19 2.26
N THR A 27 0.14 0.16 1.71
CA THR A 27 -0.29 -1.00 2.49
C THR A 27 0.89 -1.57 3.26
N THR A 28 0.64 -1.97 4.52
CA THR A 28 1.60 -2.61 5.42
C THR A 28 2.58 -3.50 4.67
N ASP A 29 3.90 -3.32 4.87
CA ASP A 29 4.89 -4.18 4.24
C ASP A 29 4.77 -5.60 4.80
N SER A 30 4.01 -6.43 4.10
CA SER A 30 3.81 -7.83 4.45
C SER A 30 5.10 -8.66 4.33
N ARG A 31 6.18 -8.13 3.75
CA ARG A 31 7.51 -8.77 3.70
C ARG A 31 8.36 -8.39 4.91
N HIS A 32 7.76 -8.40 6.09
CA HIS A 32 8.47 -8.17 7.33
C HIS A 32 9.07 -9.48 7.88
N ALA A 33 10.16 -9.37 8.63
CA ALA A 33 10.78 -10.53 9.29
C ALA A 33 9.99 -11.02 10.53
N TRP A 34 8.96 -10.30 10.97
CA TRP A 34 8.16 -10.67 12.14
C TRP A 34 7.36 -11.96 11.91
N ARG A 35 7.15 -12.69 12.99
CA ARG A 35 6.37 -13.93 12.98
C ARG A 35 4.92 -13.64 12.58
N VAL A 36 4.46 -14.28 11.50
CA VAL A 36 3.05 -14.29 11.13
C VAL A 36 2.30 -15.23 12.09
N VAL A 37 1.33 -14.68 12.81
CA VAL A 37 0.46 -15.44 13.73
C VAL A 37 -0.77 -15.94 12.94
N PRO A 38 -1.19 -17.20 13.12
CA PRO A 38 -2.37 -17.71 12.43
C PRO A 38 -3.64 -16.96 12.85
N ASN A 39 -4.57 -16.76 11.90
CA ASN A 39 -5.89 -16.23 12.21
C ASN A 39 -6.70 -17.28 12.99
N LEU A 40 -6.90 -17.05 14.28
CA LEU A 40 -7.62 -17.94 15.20
C LEU A 40 -9.13 -18.02 14.88
N ALA A 41 -9.70 -17.00 14.25
CA ALA A 41 -11.10 -16.98 13.86
C ALA A 41 -11.38 -17.72 12.54
N ARG A 42 -10.36 -18.14 11.78
CA ARG A 42 -10.52 -18.69 10.42
C ARG A 42 -11.42 -19.95 10.35
N GLY A 43 -11.49 -20.73 11.42
CA GLY A 43 -12.35 -21.93 11.52
C GLY A 43 -13.43 -21.85 12.60
N MET A 44 -13.64 -20.66 13.19
CA MET A 44 -14.62 -20.48 14.25
C MET A 44 -16.02 -20.39 13.66
N VAL A 45 -16.97 -21.12 14.22
CA VAL A 45 -18.40 -20.99 13.94
C VAL A 45 -19.08 -20.36 15.15
N PRO A 46 -19.45 -19.07 15.11
CA PRO A 46 -20.21 -18.44 16.19
C PRO A 46 -21.58 -19.10 16.34
N ASN A 47 -21.98 -19.41 17.56
CA ASN A 47 -23.27 -20.04 17.91
C ASN A 47 -24.19 -19.15 18.75
N SER A 48 -23.72 -17.98 19.17
CA SER A 48 -24.50 -16.97 19.90
C SER A 48 -24.02 -15.55 19.54
N LEU A 49 -24.77 -14.56 20.00
CA LEU A 49 -24.41 -13.15 19.88
C LEU A 49 -23.10 -12.84 20.62
N ASP A 50 -22.44 -11.77 20.21
CA ASP A 50 -21.24 -11.19 20.83
C ASP A 50 -19.97 -12.07 20.85
N GLN A 51 -19.88 -13.10 20.00
CA GLN A 51 -18.75 -14.04 19.99
C GLN A 51 -17.61 -13.68 19.03
N LEU A 52 -17.87 -12.90 17.99
CA LEU A 52 -16.85 -12.47 17.03
C LEU A 52 -17.15 -11.04 16.57
N TRP A 53 -16.21 -10.15 16.81
CA TRP A 53 -16.27 -8.75 16.39
C TRP A 53 -15.15 -8.51 15.39
N VAL A 54 -15.50 -8.14 14.17
CA VAL A 54 -14.54 -7.81 13.10
C VAL A 54 -14.70 -6.33 12.78
N ALA A 55 -13.60 -5.60 12.88
CA ALA A 55 -13.53 -4.20 12.50
C ALA A 55 -12.23 -3.97 11.74
N ASP A 56 -12.28 -3.08 10.75
CA ASP A 56 -11.08 -2.53 10.13
C ASP A 56 -10.67 -1.25 10.87
N ILE A 57 -9.37 -1.08 11.07
CA ILE A 57 -8.83 0.17 11.59
C ILE A 57 -8.00 0.84 10.49
N THR A 58 -8.44 2.01 10.07
CA THR A 58 -7.69 2.82 9.11
C THR A 58 -6.97 3.93 9.88
N TYR A 59 -5.64 3.91 9.85
CA TYR A 59 -4.85 5.06 10.30
C TYR A 59 -4.85 6.13 9.21
N SER A 60 -5.53 7.25 9.46
CA SER A 60 -5.41 8.44 8.62
C SER A 60 -4.30 9.34 9.17
N ALA A 61 -3.16 9.39 8.47
CA ALA A 61 -2.13 10.37 8.79
C ALA A 61 -2.63 11.80 8.48
N PRO A 62 -2.30 12.80 9.31
CA PRO A 62 -2.54 14.20 8.97
C PRO A 62 -1.88 14.53 7.63
N ARG A 63 -2.54 15.32 6.79
CA ARG A 63 -1.86 15.86 5.61
C ARG A 63 -0.83 16.87 6.09
N PRO A 64 0.43 16.75 5.67
CA PRO A 64 1.43 17.75 6.01
C PRO A 64 1.04 19.11 5.45
N SER A 65 1.28 20.16 6.25
CA SER A 65 1.32 21.54 5.77
C SER A 65 2.35 21.65 4.64
N VAL A 66 2.16 22.58 3.71
CA VAL A 66 3.19 22.90 2.71
C VAL A 66 4.50 23.26 3.45
N GLY A 67 5.53 22.42 3.28
CA GLY A 67 6.85 22.60 3.90
C GLY A 67 7.20 21.64 5.03
N GLU A 68 6.24 20.85 5.55
CA GLU A 68 6.49 19.92 6.65
C GLU A 68 6.47 18.47 6.13
N ALA A 69 7.62 17.92 5.71
CA ALA A 69 7.67 16.47 5.47
C ALA A 69 7.71 15.74 6.82
N TYR A 70 6.73 14.86 7.10
CA TYR A 70 6.80 13.96 8.24
C TYR A 70 7.89 12.90 7.99
N ASP A 71 8.99 12.97 8.74
CA ASP A 71 9.99 11.91 8.80
C ASP A 71 9.52 10.81 9.76
N TRP A 72 8.92 9.76 9.21
CA TRP A 72 8.42 8.60 9.95
C TRP A 72 9.53 7.69 10.50
N ASN A 73 10.77 7.86 10.03
CA ASN A 73 11.90 6.98 10.34
C ASN A 73 12.94 7.63 11.28
N ALA A 74 12.67 8.83 11.81
CA ALA A 74 13.61 9.59 12.63
C ALA A 74 14.01 8.94 13.97
N LYS A 75 13.39 7.82 14.38
CA LYS A 75 13.58 7.19 15.70
C LYS A 75 14.42 5.91 15.71
N GLU A 76 15.02 5.51 14.59
CA GLU A 76 15.91 4.34 14.56
C GLU A 76 17.39 4.78 14.47
N LYS A 77 17.94 5.26 15.59
CA LYS A 77 19.40 5.42 15.81
C LYS A 77 19.78 5.04 17.23
#